data_AF-A0A3B0PS26-F1
#
_entry.id   AF-A0A3B0PS26-F1
#
_cell.length_a   1.000
_cell.length_b   1.000
_cell.length_c   1.000
_cell.angle_alpha   90.00
_cell.angle_beta   90.00
_cell.angle_gamma   90.00
#
_symmetry.space_group_name_H-M   'P 1'
#
loop_
_entity.id
_entity.type
_entity.pdbx_description
1 polymer ?
#
loop_
_entity_poly.entity_id
_entity_poly.type
_entity_poly.pdbx_seq_one_letter_code
_entity_poly.pdbx_strand_id
1 'polypeptide(L)'
;MMAKMIDQMISLNEGNSKKLFFIIATPSSAELPRQFYNKLNDYKSYLDNKDLKIELVESPSSSNKKGDQSYHLEPEENKVMIFGKSSFGKKRIFTEQGVIDALFDEVRRMQYNQELSLIYIRDEAHIGTKVNKEYINNFENKISRVSDFTIKMSATTEMNQDFVEITEEELINADDVKLLKKNLIYNEGIIERTEVYDGETILRIACKKFKELKKEYDGAKNPGLNGVSPAMLIQVKNSDKNNEENQRIEVLVEKYKKIVEENGLTW
;
A
#
# COMPACT_ATOMS: atom_id res chain seq x y z
N MET A 1 -3.30 9.70 -5.10
CA MET A 1 -4.50 9.03 -5.66
C MET A 1 -5.60 8.86 -4.61
N MET A 2 -5.46 7.97 -3.60
CA MET A 2 -6.52 7.72 -2.62
C MET A 2 -6.92 8.96 -1.80
N ALA A 3 -5.95 9.79 -1.38
CA ALA A 3 -6.23 11.07 -0.72
C ALA A 3 -7.16 11.97 -1.55
N LYS A 4 -6.91 12.08 -2.86
CA LYS A 4 -7.73 12.89 -3.76
C LYS A 4 -9.10 12.27 -4.03
N MET A 5 -9.19 10.94 -4.09
CA MET A 5 -10.46 10.23 -4.20
C MET A 5 -11.35 10.51 -2.97
N ILE A 6 -10.81 10.41 -1.75
CA ILE A 6 -11.53 10.72 -0.51
C ILE A 6 -11.97 12.19 -0.51
N ASP A 7 -11.05 13.10 -0.86
CA ASP A 7 -11.33 14.54 -1.01
C ASP A 7 -12.49 14.81 -1.99
N GLN A 8 -12.48 14.17 -3.16
CA GLN A 8 -13.57 14.28 -4.14
C GLN A 8 -14.88 13.71 -3.60
N MET A 9 -14.86 12.58 -2.89
CA MET A 9 -16.08 12.02 -2.27
C MET A 9 -16.69 12.98 -1.25
N ILE A 10 -15.86 13.65 -0.45
CA ILE A 10 -16.32 14.65 0.51
C ILE A 10 -16.94 15.84 -0.22
N SER A 11 -16.25 16.40 -1.22
CA SER A 11 -16.78 17.52 -2.00
C SER A 11 -18.07 17.18 -2.75
N LEU A 12 -18.19 15.97 -3.30
CA LEU A 12 -19.42 15.51 -3.95
C LEU A 12 -20.57 15.28 -2.96
N ASN A 13 -20.27 15.12 -1.68
CA ASN A 13 -21.25 14.96 -0.62
C ASN A 13 -21.65 16.30 0.05
N GLU A 14 -21.09 17.42 -0.39
CA GLU A 14 -21.51 18.74 0.08
C GLU A 14 -23.01 18.96 -0.16
N GLY A 15 -23.73 19.35 0.90
CA GLY A 15 -25.18 19.54 0.85
C GLY A 15 -26.01 18.27 1.07
N ASN A 16 -25.38 17.10 1.21
CA ASN A 16 -26.06 15.89 1.66
C ASN A 16 -26.23 15.91 3.19
N SER A 17 -27.34 15.34 3.69
CA SER A 17 -27.60 15.29 5.13
C SER A 17 -26.74 14.26 5.87
N LYS A 18 -26.25 13.24 5.15
CA LYS A 18 -25.41 12.18 5.70
C LYS A 18 -23.95 12.58 5.67
N LYS A 19 -23.31 12.52 6.84
CA LYS A 19 -21.87 12.74 7.00
C LYS A 19 -21.09 11.54 6.46
N LEU A 20 -19.93 11.75 5.86
CA LEU A 20 -19.08 10.64 5.44
C LEU A 20 -18.09 10.26 6.54
N PHE A 21 -17.96 8.97 6.78
CA PHE A 21 -16.95 8.37 7.65
C PHE A 21 -16.23 7.28 6.87
N PHE A 22 -14.91 7.22 7.00
CA PHE A 22 -14.07 6.34 6.20
C PHE A 22 -13.29 5.38 7.10
N ILE A 23 -13.32 4.10 6.73
CA ILE A 23 -12.43 3.09 7.30
C ILE A 23 -11.56 2.52 6.18
N ILE A 24 -10.24 2.54 6.38
CA ILE A 24 -9.25 1.94 5.49
C ILE A 24 -8.65 0.71 6.19
N ALA A 25 -8.67 -0.45 5.54
CA ALA A 25 -8.01 -1.65 6.05
C ALA A 25 -6.88 -2.10 5.12
N THR A 26 -5.66 -2.10 5.67
CA THR A 26 -4.44 -2.56 4.98
C THR A 26 -3.94 -3.86 5.66
N PRO A 27 -3.96 -5.03 4.99
CA PRO A 27 -3.71 -6.32 5.62
C PRO A 27 -2.21 -6.65 5.73
N SER A 28 -1.36 -5.72 5.30
CA SER A 28 0.05 -5.93 5.09
C SER A 28 0.85 -5.73 6.39
N SER A 29 2.18 -5.69 6.30
CA SER A 29 3.08 -5.63 7.47
C SER A 29 2.78 -4.42 8.37
N ALA A 30 3.18 -4.50 9.64
CA ALA A 30 2.85 -3.50 10.66
C ALA A 30 3.28 -2.06 10.31
N GLU A 31 4.25 -1.87 9.41
CA GLU A 31 4.72 -0.54 9.01
C GLU A 31 3.86 0.13 7.93
N LEU A 32 3.20 -0.65 7.08
CA LEU A 32 2.46 -0.13 5.93
C LEU A 32 1.26 0.76 6.33
N PRO A 33 0.44 0.43 7.35
CA PRO A 33 -0.59 1.35 7.85
C PRO A 33 -0.02 2.71 8.27
N ARG A 34 1.15 2.71 8.92
CA ARG A 34 1.83 3.93 9.37
C ARG A 34 2.40 4.74 8.21
N GLN A 35 3.01 4.08 7.24
CA GLN A 35 3.45 4.73 6.00
C GLN A 35 2.25 5.34 5.25
N PHE A 36 1.11 4.64 5.24
CA PHE A 36 -0.12 5.12 4.64
C PHE A 36 -0.67 6.37 5.34
N TYR A 37 -0.72 6.34 6.68
CA TYR A 37 -1.07 7.49 7.51
C TYR A 37 -0.19 8.70 7.24
N ASN A 38 1.14 8.51 7.19
CA ASN A 38 2.08 9.60 6.92
C ASN A 38 1.83 10.20 5.53
N LYS A 39 1.70 9.36 4.50
CA LYS A 39 1.41 9.81 3.13
C LYS A 39 0.11 10.61 3.08
N LEU A 40 -0.99 10.10 3.65
CA LEU A 40 -2.26 10.84 3.65
C LEU A 40 -2.14 12.21 4.32
N ASN A 41 -1.39 12.32 5.42
CA ASN A 41 -1.14 13.59 6.08
C ASN A 41 -0.27 14.54 5.25
N ASP A 42 0.78 14.02 4.59
CA ASP A 42 1.61 14.81 3.67
C ASP A 42 0.77 15.40 2.53
N TYR A 43 -0.15 14.59 1.98
CA TYR A 43 -1.06 15.00 0.92
C TYR A 43 -2.14 15.99 1.37
N LYS A 44 -2.48 16.05 2.67
CA LYS A 44 -3.54 16.91 3.21
C LYS A 44 -3.36 18.40 2.85
N SER A 45 -2.10 18.85 2.75
CA SER A 45 -1.76 20.21 2.33
C SER A 45 -2.22 20.55 0.91
N TYR A 46 -2.45 19.55 0.06
CA TYR A 46 -2.87 19.70 -1.34
C TYR A 46 -4.36 19.37 -1.58
N LEU A 47 -5.12 18.97 -0.55
CA LEU A 47 -6.55 18.63 -0.66
C LEU A 47 -7.45 19.86 -0.50
N ASP A 48 -8.65 19.84 -1.05
CA ASP A 48 -9.61 20.95 -0.91
C ASP A 48 -10.23 20.94 0.51
N ASN A 49 -10.56 19.76 1.02
CA ASN A 49 -11.16 19.55 2.34
C ASN A 49 -10.08 19.46 3.45
N LYS A 50 -9.74 20.62 4.04
CA LYS A 50 -8.67 20.74 5.06
C LYS A 50 -9.04 20.18 6.44
N ASP A 51 -10.33 20.00 6.71
CA ASP A 51 -10.88 19.46 7.95
C ASP A 51 -10.76 17.93 8.05
N LEU A 52 -10.33 17.25 6.98
CA LEU A 52 -10.11 15.79 6.95
C LEU A 52 -9.29 15.31 8.17
N LYS A 53 -9.90 14.52 9.05
CA LYS A 53 -9.23 13.96 10.23
C LYS A 53 -8.70 12.58 9.89
N ILE A 54 -7.40 12.37 9.99
CA ILE A 54 -6.78 11.06 9.71
C ILE A 54 -6.31 10.48 11.03
N GLU A 55 -6.74 9.27 11.35
CA GLU A 55 -6.39 8.54 12.57
C GLU A 55 -5.78 7.19 12.22
N LEU A 56 -4.59 6.91 12.75
CA LEU A 56 -3.99 5.59 12.70
C LEU A 56 -4.47 4.78 13.92
N VAL A 57 -5.26 3.74 13.68
CA VAL A 57 -5.89 2.94 14.73
C VAL A 57 -5.00 1.73 15.05
N GLU A 58 -4.11 1.87 16.04
CA GLU A 58 -3.25 0.79 16.53
C GLU A 58 -3.79 0.21 17.84
N SER A 59 -4.04 -1.11 17.88
CA SER A 59 -4.38 -1.77 19.15
C SER A 59 -3.11 -2.02 19.97
N PRO A 60 -3.01 -1.46 21.19
CA PRO A 60 -1.95 -1.83 22.11
C PRO A 60 -2.03 -3.32 22.46
N SER A 61 -0.87 -3.90 22.79
CA SER A 61 -0.77 -5.27 23.31
C SER A 61 -1.46 -5.34 24.67
N SER A 62 -2.24 -6.41 24.93
CA SER A 62 -2.87 -6.60 26.25
C SER A 62 -1.86 -6.75 27.39
N SER A 63 -0.58 -7.03 27.08
CA SER A 63 0.53 -7.08 28.04
C SER A 63 1.06 -5.71 28.51
N ASN A 64 0.76 -4.61 27.81
CA ASN A 64 1.29 -3.27 28.11
C ASN A 64 0.27 -2.35 28.81
N LYS A 65 -0.74 -2.92 29.49
CA LYS A 65 -1.73 -2.14 30.25
C LYS A 65 -1.05 -1.26 31.31
N LYS A 66 -1.07 0.05 31.09
CA LYS A 66 -0.83 1.06 32.14
C LYS A 66 -2.20 1.58 32.61
N GLY A 67 -2.79 0.92 33.60
CA GLY A 67 -3.99 1.39 34.31
C GLY A 67 -5.33 1.25 33.58
N ASP A 68 -6.32 2.01 34.06
CA ASP A 68 -7.75 1.99 33.72
C ASP A 68 -8.08 2.81 32.45
N GLN A 69 -7.25 2.67 31.41
CA GLN A 69 -7.49 3.35 30.13
C GLN A 69 -8.65 2.68 29.38
N SER A 70 -9.74 3.42 29.17
CA SER A 70 -10.78 3.07 28.21
C SER A 70 -10.32 3.44 26.80
N TYR A 71 -10.41 2.49 25.88
CA TYR A 71 -10.18 2.73 24.46
C TYR A 71 -11.53 2.92 23.79
N HIS A 72 -11.77 4.09 23.22
CA HIS A 72 -13.01 4.41 22.53
C HIS A 72 -12.70 4.94 21.13
N LEU A 73 -13.40 4.42 20.14
CA LEU A 73 -13.33 4.86 18.76
C LEU A 73 -14.68 5.45 18.40
N GLU A 74 -14.69 6.71 17.98
CA GLU A 74 -15.91 7.42 17.60
C GLU A 74 -15.92 7.68 16.09
N PRO A 75 -17.03 7.37 15.40
CA PRO A 75 -17.23 7.78 14.03
C PRO A 75 -17.47 9.29 13.99
N GLU A 76 -16.77 9.99 13.09
CA GLU A 76 -16.90 11.43 12.91
C GLU A 76 -16.95 11.77 11.43
N GLU A 77 -17.52 12.93 11.12
CA GLU A 77 -17.52 13.49 9.77
C GLU A 77 -16.10 13.72 9.26
N ASN A 78 -15.88 13.35 7.99
CA ASN A 78 -14.60 13.51 7.29
C ASN A 78 -13.43 12.87 8.04
N LYS A 79 -13.72 11.86 8.86
CA LYS A 79 -12.71 11.09 9.59
C LYS A 79 -12.35 9.83 8.82
N VAL A 80 -11.04 9.61 8.69
CA VAL A 80 -10.42 8.45 8.06
C VAL A 80 -9.69 7.66 9.12
N MET A 81 -10.24 6.51 9.50
CA MET A 81 -9.57 5.56 10.38
C MET A 81 -8.81 4.52 9.58
N ILE A 82 -7.51 4.40 9.81
CA ILE A 82 -6.64 3.44 9.14
C ILE A 82 -6.36 2.29 10.09
N PHE A 83 -6.84 1.10 9.74
CA PHE A 83 -6.63 -0.13 10.49
C PHE A 83 -5.54 -0.98 9.83
N GLY A 84 -4.58 -1.40 10.64
CA GLY A 84 -3.56 -2.36 10.26
C GLY A 84 -3.89 -3.78 10.70
N LYS A 85 -3.14 -4.76 10.19
CA LYS A 85 -3.22 -6.16 10.64
C LYS A 85 -3.08 -6.31 12.17
N SER A 86 -2.29 -5.44 12.80
CA SER A 86 -2.05 -5.42 14.26
C SER A 86 -3.27 -5.01 15.08
N SER A 87 -4.24 -4.32 14.47
CA SER A 87 -5.50 -3.91 15.11
C SER A 87 -6.45 -5.09 15.32
N PHE A 88 -6.15 -6.24 14.69
CA PHE A 88 -6.95 -7.45 14.70
C PHE A 88 -6.16 -8.65 15.27
N GLY A 89 -6.77 -9.44 16.16
CA GLY A 89 -6.22 -10.74 16.59
C GLY A 89 -6.22 -10.99 18.10
N LYS A 90 -5.81 -12.21 18.49
CA LYS A 90 -5.70 -12.60 19.90
C LYS A 90 -4.73 -11.69 20.66
N LYS A 91 -5.02 -11.39 21.94
CA LYS A 91 -4.20 -10.55 22.84
C LYS A 91 -4.12 -9.07 22.47
N ARG A 92 -5.15 -8.58 21.77
CA ARG A 92 -5.31 -7.16 21.41
C ARG A 92 -6.44 -6.56 22.22
N ILE A 93 -6.20 -5.39 22.79
CA ILE A 93 -7.17 -4.70 23.66
C ILE A 93 -8.47 -4.42 22.91
N PHE A 94 -8.43 -4.07 21.63
CA PHE A 94 -9.65 -3.82 20.85
C PHE A 94 -10.51 -5.07 20.63
N THR A 95 -9.89 -6.25 20.59
CA THR A 95 -10.61 -7.53 20.49
C THR A 95 -11.12 -7.98 21.86
N GLU A 96 -10.34 -7.78 22.93
CA GLU A 96 -10.70 -8.18 24.29
C GLU A 96 -11.78 -7.28 24.92
N GLN A 97 -11.81 -5.99 24.57
CA GLN A 97 -12.77 -5.00 25.10
C GLN A 97 -13.94 -4.71 24.13
N GLY A 98 -14.01 -5.37 22.98
CA GLY A 98 -15.10 -5.16 22.02
C GLY A 98 -15.16 -3.75 21.42
N VAL A 99 -14.04 -3.02 21.37
CA VAL A 99 -13.97 -1.62 20.91
C VAL A 99 -14.43 -1.47 19.46
N ILE A 100 -14.07 -2.43 18.60
CA ILE A 100 -14.48 -2.45 17.20
C ILE A 100 -15.98 -2.74 17.07
N ASP A 101 -16.52 -3.63 17.91
CA ASP A 101 -17.94 -3.94 17.90
C ASP A 101 -18.77 -2.74 18.36
N ALA A 102 -18.32 -2.04 19.41
CA ALA A 102 -18.92 -0.79 19.86
C ALA A 102 -18.89 0.30 18.77
N LEU A 103 -17.77 0.45 18.05
CA LEU A 103 -17.68 1.36 16.91
C LEU A 103 -18.73 1.02 15.84
N PHE A 104 -18.86 -0.25 15.48
CA PHE A 104 -19.83 -0.67 14.44
C PHE A 104 -21.28 -0.53 14.89
N ASP A 105 -21.57 -0.76 16.16
CA ASP A 105 -22.92 -0.53 16.70
C ASP A 105 -23.26 0.97 16.70
N GLU A 106 -22.30 1.84 17.01
CA GLU A 106 -22.47 3.29 16.92
C GLU A 106 -22.68 3.76 15.48
N VAL A 107 -21.89 3.25 14.52
CA VAL A 107 -22.08 3.52 13.09
C VAL A 107 -23.49 3.11 12.66
N ARG A 108 -23.96 1.91 13.03
CA ARG A 108 -25.33 1.46 12.72
C ARG A 108 -26.39 2.38 13.29
N ARG A 109 -26.21 2.83 14.53
CA ARG A 109 -27.14 3.76 15.19
C ARG A 109 -27.23 5.07 14.41
N MET A 110 -26.10 5.66 14.02
CA MET A 110 -26.06 6.89 13.24
C MET A 110 -26.62 6.71 11.81
N GLN A 111 -26.37 5.56 11.18
CA GLN A 111 -26.96 5.21 9.88
C GLN A 111 -28.49 5.08 9.96
N TYR A 112 -29.01 4.43 11.01
CA TYR A 112 -30.44 4.33 11.26
C TYR A 112 -31.09 5.71 11.35
N ASN A 113 -30.42 6.66 12.03
CA ASN A 113 -30.83 8.06 12.12
C ASN A 113 -30.58 8.89 10.85
N GLN A 114 -30.02 8.29 9.79
CA GLN A 114 -29.63 8.99 8.55
C GLN A 114 -28.60 10.11 8.78
N GLU A 115 -27.75 9.98 9.79
CA GLU A 115 -26.73 10.98 10.17
C GLU A 115 -25.38 10.72 9.49
N LEU A 116 -25.08 9.46 9.17
CA LEU A 116 -23.75 9.02 8.74
C LEU A 116 -23.85 7.99 7.62
N SER A 117 -22.86 8.00 6.73
CA SER A 117 -22.57 6.93 5.79
C SER A 117 -21.13 6.45 5.94
N LEU A 118 -20.95 5.13 6.08
CA LEU A 118 -19.65 4.49 6.19
C LEU A 118 -19.17 4.03 4.81
N ILE A 119 -18.02 4.56 4.40
CA ILE A 119 -17.26 4.15 3.22
C ILE A 119 -16.10 3.28 3.68
N TYR A 120 -16.13 2.01 3.29
CA TYR A 120 -15.06 1.06 3.58
C TYR A 120 -14.12 0.94 2.39
N ILE A 121 -12.82 1.09 2.65
CA ILE A 121 -11.77 1.02 1.64
C ILE A 121 -10.82 -0.11 2.01
N ARG A 122 -10.78 -1.13 1.15
CA ARG A 122 -9.92 -2.29 1.27
C ARG A 122 -8.73 -2.15 0.34
N ASP A 123 -7.56 -1.92 0.91
CA ASP A 123 -6.29 -1.99 0.18
C ASP A 123 -5.78 -3.44 0.12
N GLU A 124 -5.05 -3.77 -0.95
CA GLU A 124 -4.51 -5.12 -1.18
C GLU A 124 -5.57 -6.23 -1.07
N ALA A 125 -6.71 -6.04 -1.73
CA ALA A 125 -7.86 -6.93 -1.62
C ALA A 125 -7.57 -8.40 -1.99
N HIS A 126 -6.53 -8.66 -2.80
CA HIS A 126 -6.10 -10.01 -3.17
C HIS A 126 -5.39 -10.78 -2.03
N ILE A 127 -4.77 -10.10 -1.06
CA ILE A 127 -3.93 -10.72 -0.01
C ILE A 127 -4.77 -11.49 1.04
N GLY A 128 -6.08 -11.23 1.13
CA GLY A 128 -7.00 -11.89 2.07
C GLY A 128 -7.17 -13.41 1.87
N THR A 129 -6.69 -13.98 0.77
CA THR A 129 -6.88 -15.41 0.46
C THR A 129 -5.86 -16.34 1.15
N LYS A 130 -4.70 -15.84 1.62
CA LYS A 130 -3.56 -16.70 2.02
C LYS A 130 -3.08 -16.61 3.47
N VAL A 131 -3.46 -15.60 4.27
CA VAL A 131 -2.90 -15.41 5.64
C VAL A 131 -3.99 -15.44 6.71
N ASN A 132 -3.75 -16.20 7.81
CA ASN A 132 -4.57 -16.42 9.01
C ASN A 132 -6.01 -15.85 8.96
N LYS A 133 -6.87 -16.61 8.28
CA LYS A 133 -8.16 -16.16 7.72
C LYS A 133 -9.17 -15.69 8.76
N GLU A 134 -9.20 -16.27 9.95
CA GLU A 134 -10.40 -16.16 10.81
C GLU A 134 -10.65 -14.74 11.33
N TYR A 135 -9.64 -14.07 11.88
CA TYR A 135 -9.80 -12.72 12.47
C TYR A 135 -10.03 -11.64 11.42
N ILE A 136 -9.26 -11.70 10.33
CA ILE A 136 -9.42 -10.77 9.21
C ILE A 136 -10.79 -10.99 8.59
N ASN A 137 -11.19 -12.24 8.29
CA ASN A 137 -12.51 -12.52 7.74
C ASN A 137 -13.65 -12.10 8.68
N ASN A 138 -13.48 -12.25 10.00
CA ASN A 138 -14.50 -11.80 10.95
C ASN A 138 -14.66 -10.27 10.90
N PHE A 139 -13.55 -9.53 10.88
CA PHE A 139 -13.60 -8.08 10.67
C PHE A 139 -14.24 -7.71 9.33
N GLU A 140 -13.78 -8.30 8.23
CA GLU A 140 -14.32 -8.08 6.88
C GLU A 140 -15.83 -8.35 6.81
N ASN A 141 -16.29 -9.45 7.41
CA ASN A 141 -17.70 -9.81 7.48
C ASN A 141 -18.50 -8.82 8.34
N LYS A 142 -17.93 -8.30 9.42
CA LYS A 142 -18.58 -7.30 10.27
C LYS A 142 -18.67 -5.96 9.58
N ILE A 143 -17.56 -5.46 9.04
CA ILE A 143 -17.50 -4.14 8.40
C ILE A 143 -18.33 -4.09 7.12
N SER A 144 -18.31 -5.14 6.30
CA SER A 144 -19.12 -5.21 5.07
C SER A 144 -20.63 -5.16 5.35
N ARG A 145 -21.09 -5.61 6.53
CA ARG A 145 -22.50 -5.51 6.93
C ARG A 145 -22.91 -4.12 7.41
N VAL A 146 -21.96 -3.27 7.76
CA VAL A 146 -22.22 -1.90 8.22
C VAL A 146 -21.76 -0.84 7.23
N SER A 147 -21.07 -1.21 6.16
CA SER A 147 -20.62 -0.24 5.16
C SER A 147 -21.74 0.05 4.16
N ASP A 148 -22.01 1.33 3.90
CA ASP A 148 -22.94 1.74 2.84
C ASP A 148 -22.28 1.55 1.46
N PHE A 149 -20.96 1.72 1.41
CA PHE A 149 -20.19 1.55 0.19
C PHE A 149 -18.84 0.88 0.49
N THR A 150 -18.40 0.00 -0.40
CA THR A 150 -17.11 -0.70 -0.26
C THR A 150 -16.29 -0.56 -1.53
N ILE A 151 -15.05 -0.10 -1.38
CA ILE A 151 -14.06 0.01 -2.44
C ILE A 151 -12.98 -1.03 -2.18
N LYS A 152 -12.74 -1.92 -3.15
CA LYS A 152 -11.66 -2.91 -3.08
C LYS A 152 -10.62 -2.56 -4.12
N MET A 153 -9.39 -2.33 -3.69
CA MET A 153 -8.27 -1.99 -4.56
C MET A 153 -7.24 -3.11 -4.55
N SER A 154 -6.70 -3.40 -5.72
CA SER A 154 -5.68 -4.42 -5.88
C SER A 154 -4.95 -4.22 -7.20
N ALA A 155 -3.64 -4.45 -7.22
CA ALA A 155 -2.86 -4.52 -8.44
C ALA A 155 -3.03 -5.86 -9.19
N THR A 156 -3.54 -6.89 -8.52
CA THR A 156 -3.79 -8.22 -9.10
C THR A 156 -5.18 -8.71 -8.70
N THR A 157 -5.91 -9.31 -9.63
CA THR A 157 -7.25 -9.85 -9.36
C THR A 157 -7.35 -11.28 -9.87
N GLU A 158 -7.78 -12.21 -9.02
CA GLU A 158 -8.10 -13.60 -9.43
C GLU A 158 -9.62 -13.81 -9.62
N MET A 159 -10.43 -12.74 -9.60
CA MET A 159 -11.89 -12.83 -9.45
C MET A 159 -12.64 -12.47 -10.73
N ASN A 160 -13.76 -13.16 -11.01
CA ASN A 160 -14.76 -12.81 -12.03
C ASN A 160 -15.78 -11.82 -11.43
N GLN A 161 -15.44 -10.54 -11.32
CA GLN A 161 -16.37 -9.48 -10.88
C GLN A 161 -16.23 -8.26 -11.80
N ASP A 162 -17.19 -7.33 -11.72
CA ASP A 162 -17.09 -6.05 -12.43
C ASP A 162 -16.00 -5.20 -11.75
N PHE A 163 -14.94 -4.88 -12.48
CA PHE A 163 -13.88 -3.99 -12.02
C PHE A 163 -13.88 -2.71 -12.84
N VAL A 164 -13.59 -1.61 -12.16
CA VAL A 164 -13.06 -0.43 -12.83
C VAL A 164 -11.55 -0.64 -12.92
N GLU A 165 -11.10 -1.05 -14.08
CA GLU A 165 -9.67 -1.11 -14.39
C GLU A 165 -9.21 0.31 -14.76
N ILE A 166 -8.13 0.76 -14.12
CA ILE A 166 -7.42 1.96 -14.55
C ILE A 166 -6.24 1.47 -15.35
N THR A 167 -6.36 1.57 -16.67
CA THR A 167 -5.35 1.09 -17.60
C THR A 167 -4.18 2.06 -17.68
N GLU A 168 -3.02 1.57 -18.14
CA GLU A 168 -1.89 2.45 -18.45
C GLU A 168 -2.27 3.52 -19.49
N GLU A 169 -3.13 3.18 -20.47
CA GLU A 169 -3.60 4.09 -21.51
C GLU A 169 -4.44 5.26 -20.96
N GLU A 170 -5.28 5.01 -19.96
CA GLU A 170 -6.04 6.07 -19.28
C GLU A 170 -5.14 6.99 -18.46
N LEU A 171 -4.10 6.44 -17.80
CA LEU A 171 -3.09 7.25 -17.11
C LEU A 171 -2.22 8.08 -18.06
N ILE A 172 -2.05 7.62 -19.31
CA ILE A 172 -1.33 8.34 -20.36
C ILE A 172 -2.12 9.55 -20.86
N ASN A 173 -3.44 9.41 -20.94
CA ASN A 173 -4.33 10.45 -21.48
C ASN A 173 -4.81 11.44 -20.39
N ALA A 174 -4.69 11.07 -19.11
CA ALA A 174 -4.99 11.90 -17.95
C ALA A 174 -3.70 12.36 -17.24
N ASP A 175 -3.16 13.49 -17.70
CA ASP A 175 -2.05 14.26 -17.10
C ASP A 175 -0.61 13.72 -17.22
N ASP A 176 0.33 14.66 -17.01
CA ASP A 176 1.78 14.61 -17.20
C ASP A 176 2.48 13.66 -16.18
N VAL A 177 2.11 12.37 -16.16
CA VAL A 177 2.59 11.38 -15.18
C VAL A 177 4.04 10.97 -15.48
N LYS A 178 4.99 11.70 -14.87
CA LYS A 178 6.45 11.47 -14.98
C LYS A 178 6.95 10.12 -14.45
N LEU A 179 6.10 9.31 -13.81
CA LEU A 179 6.49 8.08 -13.11
C LEU A 179 6.40 6.81 -13.97
N LEU A 180 5.69 6.82 -15.10
CA LEU A 180 5.52 5.66 -15.97
C LEU A 180 6.43 5.78 -17.21
N LYS A 181 7.39 4.86 -17.37
CA LYS A 181 8.21 4.80 -18.59
C LYS A 181 7.48 3.99 -19.67
N LYS A 182 7.14 4.67 -20.77
CA LYS A 182 6.26 4.22 -21.87
C LYS A 182 6.79 3.08 -22.75
N ASN A 183 8.11 2.98 -22.91
CA ASN A 183 8.72 2.03 -23.84
C ASN A 183 9.65 1.11 -23.09
N LEU A 184 9.45 -0.19 -23.24
CA LEU A 184 10.38 -1.17 -22.72
C LEU A 184 11.64 -1.18 -23.61
N ILE A 185 12.78 -0.85 -23.02
CA ILE A 185 14.06 -0.85 -23.72
C ILE A 185 14.76 -2.16 -23.36
N TYR A 186 14.91 -3.03 -24.35
CA TYR A 186 15.63 -4.28 -24.21
C TYR A 186 17.13 -4.06 -24.46
N ASN A 187 17.97 -4.78 -23.72
CA ASN A 187 19.41 -4.87 -23.95
C ASN A 187 20.13 -3.51 -24.03
N GLU A 188 19.65 -2.51 -23.29
CA GLU A 188 20.20 -1.16 -23.33
C GLU A 188 21.68 -1.16 -22.90
N GLY A 189 22.57 -0.74 -23.80
CA GLY A 189 24.02 -0.72 -23.55
C GLY A 189 24.75 -2.04 -23.85
N ILE A 190 24.04 -3.07 -24.32
CA ILE A 190 24.65 -4.30 -24.85
C ILE A 190 24.85 -4.10 -26.36
N ILE A 191 26.09 -4.26 -26.85
CA ILE A 191 26.42 -4.07 -28.26
C ILE A 191 26.30 -5.43 -28.97
N GLU A 192 25.48 -5.55 -30.00
CA GLU A 192 25.20 -6.80 -30.74
C GLU A 192 26.40 -7.38 -31.53
N ARG A 193 27.64 -6.99 -31.22
CA ARG A 193 28.82 -7.43 -31.96
C ARG A 193 29.43 -8.66 -31.31
N THR A 194 28.95 -9.84 -31.72
CA THR A 194 29.66 -11.14 -31.67
C THR A 194 30.18 -11.68 -30.32
N GLU A 195 30.06 -10.94 -29.22
CA GLU A 195 30.51 -11.34 -27.88
C GLU A 195 29.40 -12.10 -27.14
N VAL A 196 29.77 -13.24 -26.54
CA VAL A 196 28.90 -13.94 -25.60
C VAL A 196 28.96 -13.18 -24.28
N TYR A 197 27.89 -12.43 -23.97
CA TYR A 197 27.77 -11.74 -22.69
C TYR A 197 27.41 -12.72 -21.58
N ASP A 198 28.26 -12.80 -20.56
CA ASP A 198 27.94 -13.50 -19.32
C ASP A 198 27.09 -12.63 -18.38
N GLY A 199 26.48 -13.25 -17.37
CA GLY A 199 25.60 -12.54 -16.42
C GLY A 199 26.31 -11.45 -15.63
N GLU A 200 27.63 -11.56 -15.43
CA GLU A 200 28.42 -10.55 -14.72
C GLU A 200 28.62 -9.29 -15.55
N THR A 201 28.92 -9.48 -16.84
CA THR A 201 29.08 -8.39 -17.80
C THR A 201 27.75 -7.66 -17.98
N ILE A 202 26.65 -8.41 -18.13
CA ILE A 202 25.29 -7.85 -18.19
C ILE A 202 25.00 -7.03 -16.93
N LEU A 203 25.26 -7.59 -15.74
CA LEU A 203 25.02 -6.89 -14.48
C LEU A 203 25.86 -5.62 -14.34
N ARG A 204 27.13 -5.63 -14.75
CA ARG A 204 28.00 -4.44 -14.72
C ARG A 204 27.48 -3.34 -15.65
N ILE A 205 26.99 -3.69 -16.83
CA ILE A 205 26.37 -2.74 -17.77
C ILE A 205 25.09 -2.16 -17.14
N ALA A 206 24.22 -3.02 -16.60
CA ALA A 206 22.97 -2.61 -15.94
C ALA A 206 23.24 -1.67 -14.74
N CYS A 207 24.22 -1.98 -13.89
CA CYS A 207 24.61 -1.11 -12.76
C CYS A 207 25.04 0.29 -13.20
N LYS A 208 25.78 0.42 -14.31
CA LYS A 208 26.17 1.73 -14.85
C LYS A 208 24.95 2.50 -15.34
N LYS A 209 24.09 1.86 -16.12
CA LYS A 209 22.86 2.47 -16.65
C LYS A 209 21.92 2.89 -15.53
N PHE A 210 21.74 2.04 -14.52
CA PHE A 210 20.88 2.35 -13.36
C PHE A 210 21.36 3.58 -12.59
N LYS A 211 22.68 3.78 -12.43
CA LYS A 211 23.24 4.99 -11.81
C LYS A 211 22.94 6.26 -12.60
N GLU A 212 22.90 6.18 -13.93
CA GLU A 212 22.49 7.31 -14.78
C GLU A 212 21.01 7.60 -14.60
N LEU A 213 20.16 6.56 -14.69
CA LEU A 213 18.72 6.67 -14.50
C LEU A 213 18.36 7.24 -13.13
N LYS A 214 19.04 6.81 -12.05
CA LYS A 214 18.80 7.31 -10.69
C LYS A 214 18.96 8.83 -10.57
N LYS A 215 19.79 9.47 -11.41
CA LYS A 215 19.95 10.94 -11.43
C LYS A 215 18.74 11.65 -12.02
N GLU A 216 17.97 11.01 -12.91
CA GLU A 216 16.73 11.57 -13.47
C GLU A 216 15.65 11.70 -12.37
N TYR A 217 15.68 10.82 -11.38
CA TYR A 217 14.76 10.82 -10.22
C TYR A 217 15.24 11.69 -9.06
N ASP A 218 16.26 12.55 -9.27
CA ASP A 218 16.72 13.49 -8.25
C ASP A 218 15.63 14.54 -7.95
N GLY A 219 15.00 14.42 -6.78
CA GLY A 219 13.95 15.31 -6.30
C GLY A 219 14.34 16.79 -6.24
N ALA A 220 15.63 17.10 -6.10
CA ALA A 220 16.12 18.47 -6.11
C ALA A 220 16.04 19.10 -7.51
N LYS A 221 16.18 18.29 -8.57
CA LYS A 221 16.08 18.71 -9.97
C LYS A 221 14.67 18.56 -10.52
N ASN A 222 13.91 17.61 -9.97
CA ASN A 222 12.55 17.30 -10.36
C ASN A 222 11.65 17.27 -9.11
N PRO A 223 11.07 18.41 -8.69
CA PRO A 223 10.30 18.51 -7.44
C PRO A 223 9.15 17.49 -7.32
N GLY A 224 8.51 17.14 -8.44
CA GLY A 224 7.46 16.11 -8.48
C GLY A 224 7.93 14.67 -8.29
N LEU A 225 9.24 14.43 -8.24
CA LEU A 225 9.88 13.14 -7.97
C LEU A 225 10.57 13.12 -6.59
N ASN A 226 10.35 14.14 -5.76
CA ASN A 226 10.95 14.18 -4.43
C ASN A 226 10.44 13.00 -3.57
N GLY A 227 11.38 12.28 -2.96
CA GLY A 227 11.09 11.06 -2.20
C GLY A 227 10.91 9.79 -3.04
N VAL A 228 11.01 9.85 -4.38
CA VAL A 228 10.97 8.67 -5.25
C VAL A 228 12.37 8.07 -5.35
N SER A 229 12.51 6.82 -4.93
CA SER A 229 13.77 6.08 -5.03
C SER A 229 13.60 4.91 -6.01
N PRO A 230 14.18 4.99 -7.23
CA PRO A 230 14.08 3.88 -8.17
C PRO A 230 14.85 2.66 -7.62
N ALA A 231 14.35 1.46 -7.94
CA ALA A 231 14.96 0.19 -7.58
C ALA A 231 15.29 -0.62 -8.85
N MET A 232 16.41 -1.34 -8.83
CA MET A 232 16.80 -2.26 -9.90
C MET A 232 16.47 -3.68 -9.46
N LEU A 233 15.67 -4.39 -10.24
CA LEU A 233 15.36 -5.80 -10.00
C LEU A 233 16.35 -6.69 -10.74
N ILE A 234 17.02 -7.58 -10.02
CA ILE A 234 17.92 -8.59 -10.59
C ILE A 234 17.29 -9.95 -10.34
N GLN A 235 16.88 -10.63 -11.41
CA GLN A 235 16.28 -11.95 -11.30
C GLN A 235 17.35 -13.03 -11.46
N VAL A 236 17.43 -13.93 -10.47
CA VAL A 236 18.25 -15.13 -10.51
C VAL A 236 17.36 -16.37 -10.59
N LYS A 237 17.92 -17.51 -11.00
CA LYS A 237 17.18 -18.79 -10.99
C LYS A 237 16.70 -19.12 -9.58
N ASN A 238 15.51 -19.72 -9.51
CA ASN A 238 14.94 -20.19 -8.25
C ASN A 238 15.70 -21.43 -7.74
N SER A 239 15.72 -21.64 -6.42
CA SER A 239 16.32 -22.84 -5.85
C SER A 239 15.54 -24.10 -6.24
N ASP A 240 16.26 -25.14 -6.64
CA ASP A 240 15.70 -26.44 -7.00
C ASP A 240 15.79 -27.41 -5.82
N LYS A 241 15.16 -28.59 -5.92
CA LYS A 241 15.25 -29.64 -4.88
C LYS A 241 16.65 -30.27 -4.76
N ASN A 242 17.62 -29.85 -5.58
CA ASN A 242 18.97 -30.38 -5.61
C ASN A 242 19.95 -29.47 -4.83
N ASN A 243 20.59 -30.04 -3.80
CA ASN A 243 21.50 -29.32 -2.91
C ASN A 243 22.74 -28.75 -3.62
N GLU A 244 23.27 -29.43 -4.65
CA GLU A 244 24.45 -28.93 -5.38
C GLU A 244 24.15 -27.71 -6.27
N GLU A 245 22.95 -27.67 -6.84
CA GLU A 245 22.51 -26.55 -7.69
C GLU A 245 22.22 -25.31 -6.84
N ASN A 246 21.65 -25.49 -5.64
CA ASN A 246 21.42 -24.42 -4.68
C ASN A 246 22.73 -23.78 -4.21
N GLN A 247 23.76 -24.58 -3.93
CA GLN A 247 25.09 -24.05 -3.57
C GLN A 247 25.70 -23.20 -4.70
N ARG A 248 25.50 -23.61 -5.96
CA ARG A 248 25.97 -22.82 -7.12
C ARG A 248 25.21 -21.49 -7.25
N ILE A 249 23.90 -21.50 -6.99
CA ILE A 249 23.08 -20.28 -6.99
C ILE A 249 23.54 -19.32 -5.87
N GLU A 250 23.80 -19.82 -4.67
CA GLU A 250 24.29 -18.98 -3.55
C GLU A 250 25.63 -18.32 -3.88
N VAL A 251 26.59 -19.07 -4.44
CA VAL A 251 27.88 -18.52 -4.88
C VAL A 251 27.69 -17.44 -5.95
N LEU A 252 26.77 -17.66 -6.90
CA LEU A 252 26.46 -16.69 -7.96
C LEU A 252 25.83 -15.41 -7.38
N VAL A 253 24.90 -15.55 -6.43
CA VAL A 253 24.26 -14.42 -5.73
C VAL A 253 25.29 -13.60 -4.98
N GLU A 254 26.20 -14.22 -4.22
CA GLU A 254 27.28 -13.51 -3.53
C GLU A 254 28.22 -12.79 -4.50
N LYS A 255 28.48 -13.39 -5.68
CA LYS A 255 29.25 -12.73 -6.72
C LYS A 255 28.52 -11.49 -7.28
N TYR A 256 27.22 -11.58 -7.50
CA TYR A 256 26.41 -10.46 -7.99
C TYR A 256 26.29 -9.33 -6.98
N LYS A 257 26.14 -9.65 -5.68
CA LYS A 257 26.18 -8.67 -4.60
C LYS A 257 27.47 -7.84 -4.61
N LYS A 258 28.62 -8.51 -4.74
CA LYS A 258 29.91 -7.82 -4.86
C LYS A 258 29.96 -6.88 -6.07
N ILE A 259 29.42 -7.30 -7.22
CA ILE A 259 29.38 -6.44 -8.42
C ILE A 259 28.52 -5.18 -8.17
N VAL A 260 27.40 -5.31 -7.46
CA VAL A 260 26.55 -4.18 -7.09
C VAL A 260 27.30 -3.23 -6.14
N GLU A 261 27.97 -3.75 -5.12
CA GLU A 261 28.76 -2.98 -4.15
C GLU A 261 29.98 -2.28 -4.77
N GLU A 262 30.72 -2.96 -5.65
CA GLU A 262 31.82 -2.38 -6.44
C GLU A 262 31.36 -1.19 -7.29
N ASN A 263 30.08 -1.18 -7.66
CA ASN A 263 29.46 -0.09 -8.38
C ASN A 263 28.93 1.03 -7.46
N GLY A 264 29.14 0.96 -6.15
CA GLY A 264 28.64 1.95 -5.19
C GLY A 264 27.12 1.93 -5.06
N LEU A 265 26.49 0.79 -5.36
CA LEU A 265 25.06 0.56 -5.19
C LEU A 265 24.83 -0.37 -3.98
N THR A 266 23.62 -0.34 -3.46
CA THR A 266 23.16 -1.21 -2.37
C THR A 266 22.14 -2.22 -2.91
N TRP A 267 22.13 -3.43 -2.36
CA TRP A 267 21.20 -4.52 -2.70
C TRP A 267 20.34 -4.91 -1.50
#